data_AF-A0A2H3JHD0-F1
#
_entry.id   AF-A0A2H3JHD0-F1
#
_cell.length_a   1.000
_cell.length_b   1.000
_cell.length_c   1.000
_cell.angle_alpha   90.00
_cell.angle_beta   90.00
_cell.angle_gamma   90.00
#
_symmetry.space_group_name_H-M   'P 1'
#
loop_
_entity.id
_entity.type
_entity.pdbx_description
1 polymer ?
#
loop_
_entity_poly.entity_id
_entity_poly.type
_entity_poly.pdbx_seq_one_letter_code
_entity_poly.pdbx_strand_id
1 'polypeptide(L)'
;TLRRHLESTHRAKYLKWCKENKFQSMLPRDTKWWHDQMKADLQSSLDSHLRERLPPKEHVILYSDALFREAAVEWLVATDQPIQALEHPSFKSMVEIAARATNGVRIPD
;
A
#
# COMPACT_ATOMS: atom_id res chain seq x y z
N THR A 1 11.69 -22.40 -26.09
CA THR A 1 12.23 -23.34 -27.09
C THR A 1 13.45 -22.77 -27.83
N LEU A 2 13.39 -21.55 -28.38
CA LEU A 2 14.51 -20.96 -29.15
C LEU A 2 15.83 -20.80 -28.36
N ARG A 3 15.79 -20.31 -27.11
CA ARG A 3 17.01 -20.14 -26.29
C ARG A 3 17.68 -21.47 -25.92
N ARG A 4 16.90 -22.52 -25.67
CA ARG A 4 17.42 -23.88 -25.40
C ARG A 4 18.05 -24.49 -26.65
N HIS A 5 17.44 -24.29 -27.82
CA HIS A 5 18.04 -24.72 -29.07
C HIS A 5 19.37 -24.02 -29.33
N LEU A 6 19.39 -22.68 -29.22
CA LEU A 6 20.59 -21.86 -29.37
C LEU A 6 21.72 -22.29 -28.42
N GLU A 7 21.38 -22.63 -27.18
CA GLU A 7 22.30 -23.17 -26.19
C GLU A 7 22.86 -24.56 -26.57
N SER A 8 22.06 -25.41 -27.20
CA SER A 8 22.52 -26.75 -27.60
C SER A 8 23.37 -26.75 -28.86
N THR A 9 23.01 -25.97 -29.89
CA THR A 9 23.61 -26.06 -31.23
C THR A 9 24.59 -24.94 -31.55
N HIS A 10 24.41 -23.76 -30.96
CA HIS A 10 25.11 -22.54 -31.38
C HIS A 10 25.73 -21.74 -30.23
N ARG A 11 25.90 -22.36 -29.04
CA ARG A 11 26.39 -21.70 -27.83
C ARG A 11 27.67 -20.90 -28.03
N ALA A 12 28.69 -21.51 -28.62
CA ALA A 12 29.99 -20.85 -28.78
C ALA A 12 29.90 -19.59 -29.66
N LYS A 13 29.14 -19.66 -30.77
CA LYS A 13 28.92 -18.52 -31.67
C LYS A 13 28.15 -17.40 -30.98
N TYR A 14 27.09 -17.76 -30.23
CA TYR A 14 26.28 -16.80 -29.48
C TYR A 14 27.10 -16.10 -28.38
N LEU A 15 27.90 -16.84 -27.60
CA LEU A 15 28.74 -16.25 -26.55
C LEU A 15 29.80 -15.32 -27.12
N LYS A 16 30.40 -15.66 -28.27
CA LYS A 16 31.34 -14.78 -28.97
C LYS A 16 30.67 -13.48 -29.39
N TRP A 17 29.48 -13.57 -30.00
CA TRP A 17 28.68 -12.40 -30.36
C TRP A 17 28.31 -11.55 -29.13
N CYS A 18 27.90 -12.18 -28.02
CA CYS A 18 27.61 -11.47 -26.77
C CYS A 18 28.83 -10.70 -26.26
N LYS A 19 30.03 -11.29 -26.30
CA LYS A 19 31.27 -10.62 -25.89
C LYS A 19 31.62 -9.44 -26.78
N GLU A 20 31.50 -9.60 -28.09
CA GLU A 20 31.79 -8.55 -29.07
C GLU A 20 30.81 -7.37 -28.96
N ASN A 21 29.53 -7.67 -28.69
CA ASN A 21 28.46 -6.67 -28.60
C ASN A 21 28.21 -6.16 -27.17
N LYS A 22 29.07 -6.54 -26.20
CA LYS A 22 28.91 -6.21 -24.77
C LYS A 22 27.53 -6.57 -24.22
N PHE A 23 26.96 -7.67 -24.72
CA PHE A 23 25.64 -8.15 -24.33
C PHE A 23 25.74 -9.28 -23.29
N GLN A 24 24.81 -9.27 -22.34
CA GLN A 24 24.74 -10.26 -21.28
C GLN A 24 24.07 -11.56 -21.79
N SER A 25 24.75 -12.72 -21.65
CA SER A 25 24.22 -14.01 -22.14
C SER A 25 22.90 -14.41 -21.45
N MET A 26 21.83 -14.56 -22.23
CA MET A 26 20.54 -15.03 -21.70
C MET A 26 20.30 -16.53 -21.96
N LEU A 27 21.36 -17.32 -22.14
CA LEU A 27 21.22 -18.76 -22.28
C LEU A 27 20.75 -19.38 -20.94
N PRO A 28 19.87 -20.39 -20.98
CA PRO A 28 19.29 -20.98 -19.77
C PRO A 28 20.31 -21.37 -18.68
N ARG A 29 21.45 -21.95 -19.06
CA ARG A 29 22.51 -22.34 -18.12
C ARG A 29 23.19 -21.13 -17.48
N ASP A 30 23.47 -20.10 -18.27
CA ASP A 30 24.15 -18.90 -17.78
C ASP A 30 23.21 -18.08 -16.87
N THR A 31 21.92 -17.96 -17.25
CA THR A 31 20.88 -17.32 -16.42
C THR A 31 20.65 -18.07 -15.12
N LYS A 32 20.62 -19.42 -15.16
CA LYS A 32 20.50 -20.23 -13.95
C LYS A 32 21.69 -20.00 -13.01
N TRP A 33 22.91 -19.99 -13.54
CA TRP A 33 24.11 -19.73 -12.76
C TRP A 33 24.05 -18.37 -12.05
N TRP A 34 23.57 -17.31 -12.72
CA TRP A 34 23.37 -16.01 -12.06
C TRP A 34 22.32 -16.03 -10.97
N HIS A 35 21.17 -16.65 -11.21
CA HIS A 35 20.14 -16.75 -10.17
C HIS A 35 20.62 -17.55 -8.96
N ASP A 36 21.42 -18.59 -9.18
CA ASP A 36 21.99 -19.39 -8.09
C ASP A 36 23.05 -18.60 -7.30
N GLN A 37 23.90 -17.81 -7.97
CA GLN A 37 24.84 -16.89 -7.31
C GLN A 37 24.12 -15.79 -6.53
N MET A 38 23.11 -15.15 -7.13
CA MET A 38 22.31 -14.12 -6.47
C MET A 38 21.53 -14.68 -5.28
N LYS A 39 21.02 -15.91 -5.36
CA LYS A 39 20.37 -16.58 -4.22
C LYS A 39 21.33 -16.88 -3.08
N ALA A 40 22.62 -17.12 -3.34
CA ALA A 40 23.61 -17.29 -2.28
C ALA A 40 23.85 -15.98 -1.52
N ASP A 41 23.73 -14.84 -2.19
CA ASP A 41 23.95 -13.51 -1.63
C ASP A 41 22.68 -12.83 -1.08
N LEU A 42 21.48 -13.39 -1.30
CA LEU A 42 20.22 -12.79 -0.83
C LEU A 42 19.74 -13.40 0.50
N GLN A 43 19.39 -12.51 1.42
CA GLN A 43 18.67 -12.84 2.66
C GLN A 43 17.35 -13.56 2.33
N SER A 44 17.16 -14.76 2.91
CA SER A 44 16.05 -15.67 2.58
C SER A 44 14.71 -15.28 3.20
N SER A 45 14.70 -14.50 4.29
CA SER A 45 13.47 -14.00 4.91
C SER A 45 13.67 -12.61 5.52
N LEU A 46 12.62 -11.79 5.43
CA LEU A 46 12.53 -10.47 6.09
C LEU A 46 12.09 -10.59 7.56
N ASP A 47 12.00 -11.80 8.08
CA ASP A 47 11.37 -12.10 9.36
C ASP A 47 12.11 -11.47 10.55
N SER A 48 13.43 -11.31 10.42
CA SER A 48 14.28 -10.69 11.46
C SER A 48 13.94 -9.23 11.76
N HIS A 49 13.21 -8.55 10.87
CA HIS A 49 12.85 -7.13 11.00
C HIS A 49 11.35 -6.86 11.07
N LEU A 50 10.50 -7.89 10.92
CA LEU A 50 9.07 -7.74 11.05
C LEU A 50 8.70 -7.72 12.54
N ARG A 51 8.39 -6.52 13.06
CA ARG A 51 7.76 -6.39 14.38
C ARG A 51 6.27 -6.63 14.22
N GLU A 52 5.68 -7.41 15.13
CA GLU A 52 4.23 -7.49 15.25
C GLU A 52 3.64 -6.08 15.31
N ARG A 53 2.64 -5.83 14.46
CA ARG A 53 1.94 -4.55 14.41
C ARG A 53 1.25 -4.36 15.76
N LEU A 54 1.78 -3.45 16.57
CA LEU A 54 1.03 -2.88 17.72
C LEU A 54 -0.40 -2.56 17.25
N PRO A 55 -1.43 -2.82 18.08
CA PRO A 55 -2.81 -2.53 17.69
C PRO A 55 -2.86 -1.15 17.07
N PRO A 56 -3.51 -0.98 15.90
CA PRO A 56 -3.53 0.31 15.21
C PRO A 56 -3.89 1.36 16.26
N LYS A 57 -2.96 2.29 16.53
CA LYS A 57 -3.34 3.51 17.24
C LYS A 57 -4.57 4.00 16.51
N GLU A 58 -5.68 4.17 17.23
CA GLU A 58 -6.90 4.74 16.65
C GLU A 58 -6.47 5.97 15.86
N HIS A 59 -6.49 5.81 14.53
CA HIS A 59 -6.15 6.90 13.66
C HIS A 59 -7.34 7.83 13.80
N VAL A 60 -7.19 8.87 14.62
CA VAL A 60 -8.12 9.98 14.66
C VAL A 60 -8.20 10.47 13.22
N ILE A 61 -9.32 10.17 12.55
CA ILE A 61 -9.57 10.63 11.20
C ILE A 61 -9.48 12.15 11.29
N LEU A 62 -8.48 12.72 10.60
CA LEU A 62 -8.29 14.16 10.59
C LEU A 62 -9.57 14.80 10.05
N TYR A 63 -10.04 15.82 10.75
CA TYR A 63 -11.19 16.59 10.30
C TYR A 63 -10.96 17.11 8.87
N SER A 64 -11.97 16.93 8.02
CA SER A 64 -12.08 17.65 6.76
C SER A 64 -13.54 18.03 6.53
N ASP A 65 -13.77 19.18 5.92
CA ASP A 65 -15.14 19.66 5.64
C ASP A 65 -15.92 18.67 4.75
N ALA A 66 -15.23 17.96 3.86
CA ALA A 66 -15.83 16.95 2.99
C ALA A 66 -16.34 15.74 3.80
N LEU A 67 -15.51 15.18 4.68
CA LEU A 67 -15.89 14.06 5.54
C LEU A 67 -17.00 14.45 6.53
N PHE A 68 -16.91 15.65 7.11
CA PHE A 68 -17.95 16.15 7.99
C PHE A 68 -19.29 16.30 7.26
N ARG A 69 -19.28 16.85 6.03
CA ARG A 69 -20.47 17.01 5.21
C ARG A 69 -21.09 15.67 4.83
N GLU A 70 -20.28 14.68 4.46
CA GLU A 70 -20.75 13.34 4.13
C GLU A 70 -21.44 12.69 5.34
N ALA A 71 -20.78 12.67 6.50
CA ALA A 71 -21.35 12.15 7.74
C ALA A 71 -22.63 12.89 8.16
N ALA A 72 -22.68 14.21 7.99
CA ALA A 72 -23.87 15.00 8.28
C ALA A 72 -25.04 14.66 7.35
N VAL A 73 -24.80 14.44 6.06
CA VAL A 73 -25.84 14.02 5.11
C VAL A 73 -26.36 12.63 5.44
N GLU A 74 -25.48 11.68 5.75
CA GLU A 74 -25.88 10.34 6.19
C GLU A 74 -26.75 10.39 7.44
N TRP A 75 -26.36 11.20 8.42
CA TRP A 75 -27.13 11.40 9.65
C TRP A 75 -28.52 11.99 9.37
N LEU A 76 -28.63 13.01 8.50
CA LEU A 76 -29.92 13.58 8.11
C LEU A 76 -30.85 12.54 7.48
N VAL A 77 -30.33 11.73 6.56
CA VAL A 77 -31.11 10.68 5.88
C VAL A 77 -31.53 9.58 6.85
N ALA A 78 -30.63 9.13 7.73
CA ALA A 78 -30.90 8.06 8.69
C ALA A 78 -31.95 8.45 9.75
N THR A 79 -32.08 9.75 10.04
CA THR A 79 -32.97 10.27 11.09
C THR A 79 -34.15 11.07 10.56
N ASP A 80 -34.33 11.09 9.23
CA ASP A 80 -35.36 11.84 8.50
C ASP A 80 -35.44 13.32 8.90
N GLN A 81 -34.28 13.96 9.04
CA GLN A 81 -34.17 15.35 9.46
C GLN A 81 -34.15 16.30 8.27
N PRO A 82 -34.76 17.50 8.39
CA PRO A 82 -34.70 18.50 7.35
C PRO A 82 -33.28 19.05 7.21
N ILE A 83 -32.91 19.52 6.01
CA ILE A 83 -31.58 20.11 5.73
C ILE A 83 -31.27 21.30 6.68
N GLN A 84 -32.31 22.02 7.10
CA GLN A 84 -32.21 23.12 8.07
C GLN A 84 -31.72 22.69 9.46
N ALA A 85 -31.72 21.40 9.79
CA ALA A 85 -31.23 20.91 11.09
C ALA A 85 -29.75 21.22 11.31
N LEU A 86 -28.94 21.27 10.24
CA LEU A 86 -27.52 21.66 10.33
C LEU A 86 -27.33 23.16 10.63
N GLU A 87 -28.34 23.98 10.35
CA GLU A 87 -28.32 25.41 10.66
C GLU A 87 -28.80 25.71 12.09
N HIS A 88 -29.41 24.72 12.75
CA HIS A 88 -30.02 24.90 14.06
C HIS A 88 -28.97 25.28 15.12
N PRO A 89 -29.21 26.32 15.95
CA PRO A 89 -28.23 26.79 16.94
C PRO A 89 -27.75 25.69 17.90
N SER A 90 -28.64 24.77 18.31
CA SER A 90 -28.27 23.66 19.20
C SER A 90 -27.32 22.66 18.54
N PHE A 91 -27.48 22.39 17.23
CA PHE A 91 -26.57 21.53 16.49
C PHE A 91 -25.18 22.16 16.41
N LYS A 92 -25.10 23.44 16.05
CA LYS A 92 -23.84 24.21 16.03
C LYS A 92 -23.15 24.22 17.39
N SER A 93 -23.92 24.48 18.47
CA SER A 93 -23.40 24.45 19.83
C SER A 93 -22.83 23.09 20.23
N MET A 94 -23.49 21.99 19.85
CA MET A 94 -22.99 20.63 20.08
C MET A 94 -21.66 20.38 19.37
N VAL A 95 -21.54 20.78 18.10
CA VAL A 95 -20.30 20.65 17.31
C VAL A 95 -19.18 21.50 17.91
N GLU A 96 -19.46 22.73 18.33
CA GLU A 96 -18.47 23.60 18.99
C GLU A 96 -17.95 23.00 20.31
N ILE A 97 -18.82 22.40 21.11
CA ILE A 97 -18.43 21.70 22.34
C ILE A 97 -17.54 20.51 22.01
N ALA A 98 -17.93 19.70 21.03
CA ALA A 98 -17.17 18.53 20.58
C ALA A 98 -15.79 18.92 20.02
N ALA A 99 -15.70 19.99 19.22
CA ALA A 99 -14.46 20.47 18.63
C ALA A 99 -13.42 20.96 19.67
N ARG A 100 -13.88 21.34 20.86
CA ARG A 100 -13.01 21.76 21.98
C ARG A 100 -12.49 20.58 22.82
N ALA A 101 -12.96 19.36 22.57
CA ALA A 101 -12.59 18.20 23.36
C ALA A 101 -11.16 17.72 23.02
N THR A 102 -10.25 17.79 23.99
CA THR A 102 -8.85 17.37 23.81
C THR A 102 -8.69 15.86 23.59
N ASN A 103 -9.58 15.06 24.19
CA ASN A 103 -9.49 13.60 24.19
C ASN A 103 -10.62 12.93 23.38
N GLY A 104 -11.24 13.67 22.44
CA GLY A 104 -12.43 13.24 21.74
C GLY A 104 -13.71 13.25 22.60
N VAL A 105 -14.83 12.89 22.00
CA VAL A 105 -16.16 12.87 22.64
C VAL A 105 -16.60 11.43 22.88
N ARG A 106 -17.10 11.11 24.08
CA ARG A 106 -17.72 9.83 24.40
C ARG A 106 -19.24 9.97 24.32
N ILE A 107 -19.87 9.22 23.42
CA ILE A 107 -21.32 9.13 23.33
C ILE A 107 -21.74 7.91 24.18
N PRO A 108 -22.57 8.08 25.23
CA PRO A 108 -23.06 6.95 26.02
C PRO A 108 -23.98 6.05 25.19
N ASP A 109 -23.93 4.75 25.49
CA ASP A 109 -24.78 3.70 24.88
C ASP A 109 -26.25 3.82 25.29
#